data_AF-A0A5A9YWJ6-F1
#
_entry.id   AF-A0A5A9YWJ6-F1
#
_cell.length_a   1.000
_cell.length_b   1.000
_cell.length_c   1.000
_cell.angle_alpha   90.00
_cell.angle_beta   90.00
_cell.angle_gamma   90.00
#
_symmetry.space_group_name_H-M   'P 1'
#
loop_
_entity.id
_entity.type
_entity.pdbx_description
1 polymer ?
#
loop_
_entity_poly.entity_id
_entity_poly.type
_entity_poly.pdbx_seq_one_letter_code
_entity_poly.pdbx_strand_id
1 'polypeptide(L)'
;DEDLKALYAYLMSQPAVHSETPANQLPFPFDQRQLMAGWNLLFLEPGAYRDEPTRNQQWNRGAYLAEGLGHCSACHSPRNALGAEKSGSAHFAGGEAEGWTAPALNASSPAPIAWSEEALYAYLRHGYSAYHGVASGPMAPVVGEGLAKQSDEDLRALAHYL
;
A
#
# COMPACT_ATOMS: atom_id res chain seq x y z
N ASP A 1 13.69 8.84 9.89
CA ASP A 1 12.62 9.52 9.17
C ASP A 1 12.06 10.66 10.02
N GLU A 2 11.77 11.81 9.42
CA GLU A 2 11.13 12.95 10.07
C GLU A 2 9.64 12.70 10.30
N ASP A 3 8.98 12.02 9.35
CA ASP A 3 7.55 11.72 9.43
C ASP A 3 7.25 10.78 10.61
N LEU A 4 8.05 9.73 10.79
CA LEU A 4 7.92 8.83 11.94
C LEU A 4 8.12 9.55 13.28
N LYS A 5 9.04 10.53 13.34
CA LYS A 5 9.25 11.33 14.56
C LYS A 5 8.06 12.25 14.82
N ALA A 6 7.52 12.87 13.78
CA ALA A 6 6.34 13.73 13.87
C ALA A 6 5.10 12.96 14.32
N LEU A 7 4.84 11.78 13.72
CA LEU A 7 3.76 10.88 14.11
C LEU A 7 3.94 10.42 15.56
N TYR A 8 5.15 10.00 15.95
CA TYR A 8 5.43 9.61 17.33
C TYR A 8 5.17 10.76 18.30
N ALA A 9 5.68 11.96 18.02
CA ALA A 9 5.46 13.14 18.86
C ALA A 9 3.97 13.50 18.97
N TYR A 10 3.23 13.45 17.86
CA TYR A 10 1.79 13.71 17.84
C TYR A 10 1.03 12.69 18.71
N LEU A 11 1.27 11.39 18.53
CA LEU A 11 0.62 10.34 19.31
C LEU A 11 0.95 10.46 20.80
N MET A 12 2.21 10.74 21.15
CA MET A 12 2.65 10.92 22.53
C MET A 12 2.12 12.21 23.18
N SER A 13 1.64 13.18 22.39
CA SER A 13 0.99 14.40 22.91
C SER A 13 -0.50 14.24 23.22
N GLN A 14 -1.12 13.15 22.79
CA GLN A 14 -2.54 12.89 23.06
C GLN A 14 -2.76 12.44 24.51
N PRO A 15 -3.95 12.68 25.09
CA PRO A 15 -4.30 12.14 26.40
C PRO A 15 -4.21 10.61 26.41
N ALA A 16 -3.57 10.06 27.44
CA ALA A 16 -3.50 8.61 27.61
C ALA A 16 -4.90 8.03 27.89
N VAL A 17 -5.24 6.95 27.18
CA VAL A 17 -6.45 6.17 27.42
C VAL A 17 -6.04 4.82 27.98
N HIS A 18 -6.71 4.36 29.04
CA HIS A 18 -6.53 3.02 29.53
C HIS A 18 -7.32 2.03 28.66
N SER A 19 -6.62 1.08 28.05
CA SER A 19 -7.22 -0.01 27.27
C SER A 19 -6.44 -1.28 27.57
N GLU A 20 -7.14 -2.34 28.00
CA GLU A 20 -6.54 -3.66 28.15
C GLU A 20 -6.43 -4.34 26.78
N THR A 21 -5.25 -4.84 26.44
CA THR A 21 -5.03 -5.56 25.19
C THR A 21 -5.70 -6.93 25.26
N PRO A 22 -6.59 -7.29 24.32
CA PRO A 22 -7.18 -8.63 24.27
C PRO A 22 -6.12 -9.72 24.16
N ALA A 23 -6.40 -10.90 24.73
CA ALA A 23 -5.55 -12.07 24.56
C ALA A 23 -5.47 -12.47 23.08
N ASN A 24 -4.33 -13.03 22.66
CA ASN A 24 -4.17 -13.55 21.30
C ASN A 24 -5.11 -14.75 21.08
N GLN A 25 -5.94 -14.67 20.04
CA GLN A 25 -6.91 -15.71 19.67
C GLN A 25 -6.54 -16.41 18.35
N LEU A 26 -5.38 -16.11 17.79
CA LEU A 26 -4.90 -16.80 16.58
C LEU A 26 -4.69 -18.28 16.89
N PRO A 27 -5.06 -19.19 15.97
CA PRO A 27 -4.81 -20.61 16.16
C PRO A 27 -3.33 -20.93 15.94
N PHE A 28 -2.85 -22.01 16.55
CA PHE A 28 -1.54 -22.56 16.24
C PHE A 28 -1.43 -22.87 14.73
N PRO A 29 -0.29 -22.54 14.07
CA PRO A 29 0.95 -22.00 14.66
C PRO A 29 1.02 -20.47 14.73
N PHE A 30 -0.01 -19.74 14.31
CA PHE A 30 0.00 -18.27 14.20
C PHE A 30 -0.03 -17.54 15.54
N ASP A 31 -0.22 -18.25 16.66
CA ASP A 31 -0.09 -17.72 18.01
C ASP A 31 1.36 -17.55 18.49
N GLN A 32 2.33 -18.15 17.80
CA GLN A 32 3.74 -18.14 18.18
C GLN A 32 4.47 -16.91 17.60
N ARG A 33 4.65 -15.87 18.43
CA ARG A 33 5.28 -14.60 18.03
C ARG A 33 6.70 -14.75 17.45
N GLN A 34 7.45 -15.76 17.88
CA GLN A 34 8.80 -16.04 17.41
C GLN A 34 8.86 -16.38 15.91
N LEU A 35 7.75 -16.89 15.34
CA LEU A 35 7.66 -17.12 13.90
C LEU A 35 7.79 -15.82 13.09
N MET A 36 7.32 -14.70 13.63
CA MET A 36 7.50 -13.39 12.99
C MET A 36 8.96 -12.94 12.99
N ALA A 37 9.76 -13.31 13.99
CA ALA A 37 11.19 -13.03 13.96
C ALA A 37 11.89 -13.81 12.83
N GLY A 38 11.52 -15.08 12.65
CA GLY A 38 12.01 -15.90 11.53
C GLY A 38 11.53 -15.38 10.17
N TRP A 39 10.27 -14.96 10.07
CA TRP A 39 9.72 -14.37 8.85
C TRP A 39 10.42 -13.05 8.49
N ASN A 40 10.63 -12.16 9.46
CA ASN A 40 11.36 -10.92 9.25
C ASN A 40 12.81 -11.19 8.83
N LEU A 41 13.48 -12.19 9.38
CA LEU A 41 14.84 -12.56 8.96
C LEU A 41 14.90 -12.92 7.46
N LEU A 42 13.83 -13.48 6.91
CA LEU A 42 13.76 -13.91 5.51
C LEU A 42 13.29 -12.81 4.56
N PHE A 43 12.39 -11.92 5.00
CA PHE A 43 11.63 -11.05 4.10
C PHE A 43 11.66 -9.56 4.44
N LEU A 44 12.20 -9.16 5.60
CA LEU A 44 12.32 -7.76 5.94
C LEU A 44 13.57 -7.15 5.30
N GLU A 45 13.38 -6.10 4.51
CA GLU A 45 14.46 -5.21 4.11
C GLU A 45 14.56 -4.03 5.09
N PRO A 46 15.62 -3.97 5.93
CA PRO A 46 15.73 -2.91 6.92
C PRO A 46 16.21 -1.61 6.26
N GLY A 47 15.46 -0.53 6.46
CA GLY A 47 15.87 0.78 5.99
C GLY A 47 14.70 1.76 5.92
N ALA A 48 15.04 3.01 5.62
CA ALA A 48 14.07 3.98 5.13
C ALA A 48 14.06 3.95 3.60
N TYR A 49 12.95 4.35 3.01
CA TYR A 49 12.86 4.60 1.56
C TYR A 49 13.98 5.55 1.12
N ARG A 50 14.52 5.32 -0.07
CA ARG A 50 15.54 6.15 -0.69
C ARG A 50 15.12 6.49 -2.10
N ASP A 51 15.19 7.78 -2.42
CA ASP A 51 14.96 8.27 -3.77
C ASP A 51 15.88 7.57 -4.76
N GLU A 52 15.32 7.22 -5.91
CA GLU A 52 16.06 6.75 -7.07
C GLU A 52 16.68 7.97 -7.78
N PRO A 53 18.02 8.12 -7.80
CA PRO A 53 18.67 9.31 -8.33
C PRO A 53 18.44 9.53 -9.83
N THR A 54 18.09 8.46 -10.55
CA THR A 54 17.80 8.51 -11.99
C THR A 54 16.36 8.92 -12.31
N ARG A 55 15.51 9.10 -11.30
CA ARG A 55 14.09 9.45 -11.43
C ARG A 55 13.83 10.89 -11.01
N ASN A 56 12.77 11.47 -11.56
CA ASN A 56 12.37 12.83 -11.22
C ASN A 56 11.73 12.87 -9.82
N GLN A 57 11.55 14.08 -9.28
CA GLN A 57 10.96 14.29 -7.95
C GLN A 57 9.54 13.74 -7.83
N GLN A 58 8.71 13.90 -8.87
CA GLN A 58 7.33 13.43 -8.85
C GLN A 58 7.25 11.90 -8.74
N TRP A 59 8.12 11.19 -9.46
CA TRP A 59 8.21 9.74 -9.42
C TRP A 59 8.67 9.25 -8.05
N ASN A 60 9.72 9.87 -7.49
CA ASN A 60 10.21 9.51 -6.14
C ASN A 60 9.16 9.78 -5.07
N ARG A 61 8.40 10.88 -5.19
CA ARG A 61 7.27 11.15 -4.29
C ARG A 61 6.19 10.07 -4.41
N GLY A 62 5.83 9.67 -5.63
CA GLY A 62 4.83 8.62 -5.86
C GLY A 62 5.27 7.26 -5.33
N ALA A 63 6.53 6.90 -5.56
CA ALA A 63 7.14 5.69 -5.04
C ALA A 63 7.17 5.66 -3.51
N TYR A 64 7.59 6.77 -2.86
CA TYR A 64 7.55 6.90 -1.40
C TYR A 64 6.14 6.69 -0.84
N LEU A 65 5.13 7.28 -1.49
CA LEU A 65 3.73 7.14 -1.07
C LEU A 65 3.20 5.73 -1.31
N ALA A 66 3.48 5.12 -2.47
CA ALA A 66 2.94 3.81 -2.82
C ALA A 66 3.61 2.67 -2.04
N GLU A 67 4.93 2.69 -1.91
CA GLU A 67 5.71 1.64 -1.24
C GLU A 67 5.69 1.79 0.28
N GLY A 68 5.64 3.04 0.77
CA GLY A 68 5.65 3.37 2.20
C GLY A 68 4.24 3.46 2.78
N LEU A 69 3.71 4.67 2.85
CA LEU A 69 2.50 4.98 3.62
C LEU A 69 1.21 4.36 3.05
N GLY A 70 1.10 4.32 1.72
CA GLY A 70 -0.03 3.71 1.03
C GLY A 70 0.06 2.19 0.97
N HIS A 71 1.28 1.64 1.07
CA HIS A 71 1.59 0.21 1.08
C HIS A 71 0.81 -0.57 0.00
N CYS A 72 0.74 0.00 -1.21
CA CYS A 72 -0.12 -0.47 -2.28
C CYS A 72 0.24 -1.91 -2.69
N SER A 73 1.52 -2.27 -2.58
CA SER A 73 2.04 -3.60 -2.96
C SER A 73 1.44 -4.71 -2.10
N ALA A 74 1.03 -4.42 -0.87
CA ALA A 74 0.48 -5.42 0.02
C ALA A 74 -0.83 -6.06 -0.46
N CYS A 75 -1.62 -5.30 -1.22
CA CYS A 75 -2.82 -5.82 -1.88
C CYS A 75 -2.55 -6.15 -3.35
N HIS A 76 -1.71 -5.36 -4.03
CA HIS A 76 -1.51 -5.42 -5.47
C HIS A 76 -0.30 -6.25 -5.94
N SER A 77 0.40 -6.94 -5.05
CA SER A 77 1.47 -7.90 -5.38
C SER A 77 1.09 -9.31 -4.92
N PRO A 78 1.39 -10.35 -5.73
CA PRO A 78 1.09 -11.72 -5.35
C PRO A 78 2.01 -12.18 -4.23
N ARG A 79 1.50 -13.04 -3.35
CA ARG A 79 2.27 -13.59 -2.21
C ARG A 79 2.88 -14.96 -2.55
N ASN A 80 4.00 -15.28 -1.91
CA ASN A 80 4.60 -16.62 -1.93
C ASN A 80 3.91 -17.54 -0.89
N ALA A 81 4.32 -18.82 -0.84
CA ALA A 81 3.71 -19.81 0.06
C ALA A 81 3.85 -19.48 1.56
N LEU A 82 4.78 -18.60 1.93
CA LEU A 82 5.00 -18.11 3.30
C LEU A 82 4.34 -16.74 3.54
N GLY A 83 3.50 -16.28 2.61
CA GLY A 83 2.74 -15.04 2.74
C GLY A 83 3.54 -13.77 2.47
N ALA A 84 4.81 -13.84 2.04
CA ALA A 84 5.58 -12.65 1.68
C ALA A 84 5.29 -12.22 0.24
N GLU A 85 5.31 -10.91 -0.01
CA GLU A 85 5.13 -10.33 -1.35
C GLU A 85 6.24 -10.82 -2.30
N LYS A 86 5.86 -11.14 -3.53
CA LYS A 86 6.82 -11.44 -4.59
C LYS A 86 7.35 -10.14 -5.18
N SER A 87 8.67 -10.04 -5.31
CA SER A 87 9.36 -8.88 -5.87
C SER A 87 9.69 -9.06 -7.36
N GLY A 88 10.40 -8.08 -7.94
CA GLY A 88 10.81 -8.11 -9.35
C GLY A 88 9.61 -7.90 -10.29
N SER A 89 9.49 -8.71 -11.33
CA SER A 89 8.39 -8.60 -12.30
C SER A 89 7.00 -8.88 -11.71
N ALA A 90 6.94 -9.55 -10.56
CA ALA A 90 5.68 -9.79 -9.84
C ALA A 90 5.22 -8.59 -9.02
N HIS A 91 6.10 -7.61 -8.76
CA HIS A 91 5.75 -6.40 -8.03
C HIS A 91 4.62 -5.65 -8.76
N PHE A 92 3.51 -5.38 -8.08
CA PHE A 92 2.29 -4.81 -8.64
C PHE A 92 1.57 -5.65 -9.72
N ALA A 93 1.84 -6.95 -9.81
CA ALA A 93 1.20 -7.83 -10.80
C ALA A 93 -0.23 -8.27 -10.43
N GLY A 94 -0.82 -7.68 -9.40
CA GLY A 94 -2.14 -8.00 -8.86
C GLY A 94 -2.06 -8.89 -7.62
N GLY A 95 -3.20 -9.11 -6.98
CA GLY A 95 -3.26 -9.89 -5.76
C GLY A 95 -4.67 -10.17 -5.29
N GLU A 96 -4.80 -10.52 -4.02
CA GLU A 96 -6.08 -10.74 -3.35
C GLU A 96 -6.05 -10.04 -1.99
N ALA A 97 -7.14 -9.34 -1.67
CA ALA A 97 -7.35 -8.72 -0.37
C ALA A 97 -8.79 -8.98 0.07
N GLU A 98 -8.96 -9.55 1.27
CA GLU A 98 -10.28 -9.83 1.87
C GLU A 98 -11.24 -10.61 0.94
N GLY A 99 -10.71 -11.55 0.14
CA GLY A 99 -11.48 -12.33 -0.82
C GLY A 99 -11.84 -11.59 -2.12
N TRP A 100 -11.33 -10.37 -2.32
CA TRP A 100 -11.46 -9.61 -3.55
C TRP A 100 -10.18 -9.66 -4.37
N THR A 101 -10.33 -9.77 -5.69
CA THR A 101 -9.20 -9.65 -6.61
C THR A 101 -8.73 -8.20 -6.68
N ALA A 102 -7.49 -7.95 -6.28
CA ALA A 102 -6.80 -6.68 -6.48
C ALA A 102 -6.16 -6.69 -7.89
N PRO A 103 -6.54 -5.77 -8.79
CA PRO A 103 -6.02 -5.75 -10.16
C PRO A 103 -4.51 -5.44 -10.18
N ALA A 104 -3.81 -5.86 -11.23
CA ALA A 104 -2.42 -5.44 -11.40
C ALA A 104 -2.34 -3.92 -11.64
N LEU A 105 -1.37 -3.29 -10.99
CA LEU A 105 -1.02 -1.88 -11.22
C LEU A 105 0.13 -1.74 -12.21
N ASN A 106 0.86 -2.82 -12.50
CA ASN A 106 1.91 -2.83 -13.54
C ASN A 106 1.38 -3.27 -14.92
N ALA A 107 2.31 -3.43 -15.87
CA ALA A 107 2.03 -3.87 -17.24
C ALA A 107 1.39 -5.26 -17.39
N SER A 108 1.28 -6.04 -16.30
CA SER A 108 0.60 -7.34 -16.29
C SER A 108 -0.93 -7.23 -16.23
N SER A 109 -1.48 -6.01 -16.16
CA SER A 109 -2.93 -5.81 -16.12
C SER A 109 -3.62 -6.42 -17.34
N PRO A 110 -4.64 -7.29 -17.13
CA PRO A 110 -5.39 -7.90 -18.23
C PRO A 110 -6.47 -6.95 -18.80
N ALA A 111 -6.56 -5.72 -18.29
CA ALA A 111 -7.57 -4.77 -18.73
C ALA A 111 -7.39 -4.46 -20.23
N PRO A 112 -8.47 -4.46 -21.02
CA PRO A 112 -8.38 -4.18 -22.46
C PRO A 112 -7.97 -2.73 -22.76
N ILE A 113 -8.21 -1.83 -21.80
CA ILE A 113 -7.78 -0.44 -21.84
C ILE A 113 -6.74 -0.28 -20.73
N ALA A 114 -5.54 0.16 -21.09
CA ALA A 114 -4.48 0.44 -20.13
C ALA A 114 -4.83 1.69 -19.30
N TRP A 115 -4.40 1.70 -18.04
CA TRP A 115 -4.48 2.88 -17.21
C TRP A 115 -3.63 4.00 -17.82
N SER A 116 -4.19 5.20 -17.87
CA SER A 116 -3.43 6.43 -18.06
C SER A 116 -3.26 7.13 -16.71
N GLU A 117 -2.21 7.96 -16.58
CA GLU A 117 -2.00 8.74 -15.35
C GLU A 117 -3.25 9.55 -14.96
N GLU A 118 -3.91 10.18 -15.93
CA GLU A 118 -5.12 10.97 -15.67
C GLU A 118 -6.32 10.10 -15.25
N ALA A 119 -6.48 8.90 -15.85
CA ALA A 119 -7.55 7.98 -15.46
C ALA A 119 -7.31 7.42 -14.05
N LEU A 120 -6.05 7.16 -13.70
CA LEU A 120 -5.67 6.70 -12.37
C LEU A 120 -5.85 7.81 -11.34
N TYR A 121 -5.39 9.04 -11.62
CA TYR A 121 -5.66 10.21 -10.77
C TYR A 121 -7.16 10.38 -10.50
N ALA A 122 -8.00 10.36 -11.55
CA ALA A 122 -9.45 10.48 -11.40
C ALA A 122 -10.04 9.36 -10.52
N TYR A 123 -9.56 8.12 -10.68
CA TYR A 123 -9.97 7.00 -9.84
C TYR A 123 -9.55 7.19 -8.37
N LEU A 124 -8.30 7.56 -8.10
CA LEU A 124 -7.81 7.78 -6.73
C LEU A 124 -8.51 8.98 -6.05
N ARG A 125 -8.91 9.99 -6.82
CA ARG A 125 -9.60 11.18 -6.30
C ARG A 125 -11.09 10.97 -6.06
N HIS A 126 -11.75 10.26 -6.97
CA HIS A 126 -13.22 10.19 -7.02
C HIS A 126 -13.79 8.79 -6.76
N GLY A 127 -12.93 7.77 -6.69
CA GLY A 127 -13.34 6.37 -6.60
C GLY A 127 -13.99 5.86 -7.88
N TYR A 128 -13.79 6.53 -9.02
CA TYR A 128 -14.37 6.16 -10.30
C TYR A 128 -13.47 6.55 -11.47
N SER A 129 -13.42 5.67 -12.47
CA SER A 129 -12.90 5.97 -13.79
C SER A 129 -13.84 5.45 -14.87
N ALA A 130 -14.02 6.24 -15.94
CA ALA A 130 -14.90 5.89 -17.05
C ALA A 130 -14.55 4.56 -17.71
N TYR A 131 -13.27 4.19 -17.73
CA TYR A 131 -12.78 2.98 -18.37
C TYR A 131 -12.55 1.81 -17.40
N HIS A 132 -12.47 2.07 -16.09
CA HIS A 132 -12.07 1.08 -15.09
C HIS A 132 -13.09 0.88 -13.95
N GLY A 133 -14.23 1.56 -14.01
CA GLY A 133 -15.33 1.37 -13.07
C GLY A 133 -15.11 2.08 -11.73
N VAL A 134 -15.79 1.58 -10.69
CA VAL A 134 -15.83 2.19 -9.35
C VAL A 134 -14.99 1.42 -8.33
N ALA A 135 -14.39 2.13 -7.39
CA ALA A 135 -13.77 1.54 -6.21
C ALA A 135 -14.79 0.70 -5.45
N SER A 136 -14.44 -0.56 -5.22
CA SER A 136 -15.33 -1.59 -4.68
C SER A 136 -14.56 -2.47 -3.71
N GLY A 137 -15.29 -3.19 -2.85
CA GLY A 137 -14.69 -4.06 -1.85
C GLY A 137 -13.70 -3.28 -0.95
N PRO A 138 -12.52 -3.86 -0.65
CA PRO A 138 -11.50 -3.21 0.20
C PRO A 138 -10.98 -1.89 -0.36
N MET A 139 -11.05 -1.68 -1.69
CA MET A 139 -10.54 -0.44 -2.29
C MET A 139 -11.49 0.75 -2.06
N ALA A 140 -12.78 0.51 -1.81
CA ALA A 140 -13.75 1.58 -1.57
C ALA A 140 -13.39 2.47 -0.35
N PRO A 141 -13.14 1.93 0.87
CA PRO A 141 -12.71 2.74 2.00
C PRO A 141 -11.30 3.33 1.81
N VAL A 142 -10.38 2.62 1.15
CA VAL A 142 -9.04 3.15 0.83
C VAL A 142 -9.15 4.46 0.04
N VAL A 143 -10.03 4.49 -0.97
CA VAL A 143 -10.29 5.72 -1.72
C VAL A 143 -11.09 6.73 -0.91
N GLY A 144 -12.27 6.34 -0.42
CA GLY A 144 -13.23 7.28 0.18
C GLY A 144 -12.76 7.90 1.51
N GLU A 145 -12.01 7.15 2.31
CA GLU A 145 -11.59 7.60 3.63
C GLU A 145 -10.14 8.10 3.67
N GLY A 146 -9.31 7.62 2.75
CA GLY A 146 -7.88 7.95 2.65
C GLY A 146 -7.54 8.83 1.45
N LEU A 147 -7.50 8.24 0.26
CA LEU A 147 -6.91 8.86 -0.95
C LEU A 147 -7.66 10.11 -1.42
N ALA A 148 -8.99 10.09 -1.43
CA ALA A 148 -9.80 11.21 -1.91
C ALA A 148 -9.61 12.50 -1.08
N LYS A 149 -9.03 12.39 0.12
CA LYS A 149 -8.73 13.52 1.03
C LYS A 149 -7.29 14.02 0.91
N GLN A 150 -6.45 13.36 0.11
CA GLN A 150 -5.06 13.76 -0.07
C GLN A 150 -4.95 14.97 -1.02
N SER A 151 -3.75 15.56 -1.06
CA SER A 151 -3.43 16.64 -1.98
C SER A 151 -3.45 16.15 -3.43
N ASP A 152 -3.80 17.04 -4.37
CA ASP A 152 -3.73 16.68 -5.80
C ASP A 152 -2.29 16.39 -6.24
N GLU A 153 -1.31 17.01 -5.60
CA GLU A 153 0.11 16.73 -5.84
C GLU A 153 0.46 15.27 -5.52
N ASP A 154 0.04 14.78 -4.35
CA ASP A 154 0.31 13.39 -3.92
C ASP A 154 -0.44 12.38 -4.78
N LEU A 155 -1.70 12.66 -5.15
CA LEU A 155 -2.46 11.79 -6.04
C LEU A 155 -1.87 11.74 -7.45
N ARG A 156 -1.35 12.86 -7.96
CA ARG A 156 -0.64 12.89 -9.25
C ARG A 156 0.74 12.23 -9.16
N ALA A 157 1.41 12.29 -8.02
CA ALA A 157 2.65 11.57 -7.81
C ALA A 157 2.42 10.06 -7.80
N LEU A 158 1.41 9.59 -7.06
CA LEU A 158 0.97 8.18 -7.08
C LEU A 158 0.63 7.71 -8.50
N ALA A 159 -0.18 8.49 -9.22
CA ALA A 159 -0.59 8.15 -10.58
C ALA A 159 0.55 8.21 -11.61
N HIS A 160 1.63 8.97 -11.35
CA HIS A 160 2.82 9.01 -12.19
C HIS A 160 3.79 7.85 -11.90
N TYR A 161 3.78 7.35 -10.67
CA TYR A 161 4.63 6.24 -10.25
C TYR A 161 4.11 4.89 -10.72
N LEU A 162 2.80 4.66 -10.55
CA LEU A 162 2.08 3.43 -10.89
C LEU A 162 1.78 3.37 -12.39
#